data_AF-A0A9P5RTM4-F1
#
_entry.id   AF-A0A9P5RTM4-F1
#
_cell.length_a   1.000
_cell.length_b   1.000
_cell.length_c   1.000
_cell.angle_alpha   90.00
_cell.angle_beta   90.00
_cell.angle_gamma   90.00
#
_symmetry.space_group_name_H-M   'P 1'
#
loop_
_entity.id
_entity.type
_entity.pdbx_description
1 polymer ?
#
loop_
_entity_poly.entity_id
_entity_poly.type
_entity_poly.pdbx_seq_one_letter_code
_entity_poly.pdbx_strand_id
1 'polypeptide(L)'
;MYHANITTSAQRNATKPTLTPQPRSHEHKRQPVMTIQGVYLEPVSIHSDEFKDFGVRFRHKLVSLYEINYAELVRGYLGDATEWDVTAYYHGTWHCGCVDQRIYNDQNSRINVHDWCSSMSCSTKGIMASGHLRTKLTALEGHFFSPVVDIAKSFAQSRRLLGAVSPHLSIFVCIARHIQSSSKGAHYYYVQNDCEILPVFLAIVRV
;
A
#
# COMPACT_ATOMS: atom_id res chain seq x y z
N MET A 1 -13.07 -15.07 12.17
CA MET A 1 -12.01 -14.34 11.45
C MET A 1 -11.85 -14.98 10.10
N TYR A 2 -12.22 -14.30 9.02
CA TYR A 2 -12.00 -14.78 7.66
C TYR A 2 -10.57 -14.39 7.26
N HIS A 3 -9.65 -15.36 7.21
CA HIS A 3 -8.33 -15.15 6.62
C HIS A 3 -8.52 -15.19 5.10
N ALA A 4 -8.48 -14.03 4.46
CA ALA A 4 -8.38 -13.97 3.02
C ALA A 4 -6.93 -14.23 2.64
N ASN A 5 -6.65 -15.37 2.00
CA ASN A 5 -5.35 -15.62 1.40
C ASN A 5 -5.20 -14.65 0.21
N ILE A 6 -4.52 -13.52 0.44
CA ILE A 6 -4.11 -12.63 -0.64
C ILE A 6 -2.88 -13.28 -1.27
N THR A 7 -3.07 -13.94 -2.41
CA THR A 7 -1.97 -14.45 -3.24
C THR A 7 -1.81 -13.58 -4.47
N THR A 8 -0.87 -12.63 -4.43
CA THR A 8 -0.67 -11.67 -5.54
C THR A 8 0.23 -12.23 -6.63
N SER A 9 0.19 -11.61 -7.82
CA SER A 9 1.21 -11.80 -8.86
C SER A 9 2.64 -11.52 -8.34
N ALA A 10 2.78 -10.53 -7.45
CA ALA A 10 4.04 -10.16 -6.81
C ALA A 10 4.64 -11.29 -5.95
N GLN A 11 3.81 -12.07 -5.24
CA GLN A 11 4.28 -13.23 -4.46
C GLN A 11 4.71 -14.42 -5.33
N ARG A 12 4.12 -14.59 -6.53
CA ARG A 12 4.44 -15.70 -7.45
C ARG A 12 5.82 -15.59 -8.10
N ASN A 13 6.38 -14.38 -8.21
CA ASN A 13 7.66 -14.15 -8.88
C ASN A 13 8.90 -14.30 -7.95
N ALA A 14 8.72 -14.61 -6.66
CA ALA A 14 9.80 -14.66 -5.66
C ALA A 14 10.59 -15.99 -5.62
N THR A 15 10.24 -16.99 -6.41
CA THR A 15 10.93 -18.30 -6.44
C THR A 15 12.14 -18.31 -7.37
N LYS A 16 13.25 -17.69 -6.95
CA LYS A 16 14.57 -17.97 -7.52
C LYS A 16 15.62 -18.05 -6.40
N PRO A 17 16.43 -19.12 -6.33
CA PRO A 17 17.37 -19.32 -5.24
C PRO A 17 18.50 -18.30 -5.34
N THR A 18 18.74 -17.56 -4.25
CA THR A 18 19.84 -16.59 -4.15
C THR A 18 20.86 -17.05 -3.12
N LEU A 19 22.13 -17.08 -3.57
CA LEU A 19 23.33 -17.47 -2.82
C LEU A 19 23.63 -16.53 -1.64
N THR A 20 24.06 -17.12 -0.54
CA THR A 20 24.39 -16.49 0.75
C THR A 20 25.76 -15.78 0.72
N PRO A 21 25.86 -14.50 1.14
CA PRO A 21 27.15 -13.88 1.50
C PRO A 21 27.34 -13.74 3.03
N GLN A 22 28.58 -13.94 3.47
CA GLN A 22 29.07 -13.84 4.85
C GLN A 22 29.03 -12.40 5.45
N PRO A 23 29.02 -12.26 6.79
CA PRO A 23 28.88 -10.97 7.45
C PRO A 23 30.20 -10.19 7.57
N ARG A 24 30.14 -8.87 7.38
CA ARG A 24 31.18 -7.90 7.80
C ARG A 24 30.61 -6.88 8.77
N SER A 25 31.51 -6.41 9.63
CA SER A 25 31.38 -5.66 10.88
C SER A 25 30.63 -4.31 10.84
N HIS A 26 30.22 -3.90 12.04
CA HIS A 26 29.47 -2.70 12.41
C HIS A 26 29.93 -1.40 11.73
N GLU A 27 29.15 -0.98 10.75
CA GLU A 27 29.13 0.37 10.21
C GLU A 27 27.75 0.97 10.55
N HIS A 28 27.70 2.21 11.03
CA HIS A 28 26.43 2.95 11.17
C HIS A 28 25.86 3.19 9.77
N LYS A 29 25.21 2.16 9.22
CA LYS A 29 24.53 2.18 7.94
C LYS A 29 23.46 3.26 7.99
N ARG A 30 23.70 4.37 7.29
CA ARG A 30 22.59 5.20 6.80
C ARG A 30 21.64 4.24 6.09
N GLN A 31 20.40 4.15 6.56
CA GLN A 31 19.38 3.37 5.87
C GLN A 31 19.35 3.86 4.41
N PRO A 32 19.54 2.97 3.42
CA PRO A 32 19.48 3.35 2.02
C PRO A 32 18.12 3.99 1.75
N VAL A 33 18.14 5.17 1.12
CA VAL A 33 16.92 5.83 0.65
C VAL A 33 16.34 4.92 -0.43
N MET A 34 15.24 4.24 -0.11
CA MET A 34 14.60 3.33 -1.03
C MET A 34 13.83 4.12 -2.08
N THR A 35 14.06 3.80 -3.34
CA THR A 35 13.25 4.23 -4.47
C THR A 35 12.65 2.97 -5.09
N ILE A 36 11.33 2.89 -5.12
CA ILE A 36 10.65 1.78 -5.77
C ILE A 36 10.56 2.15 -7.25
N GLN A 37 11.29 1.44 -8.10
CA GLN A 37 11.27 1.67 -9.55
C GLN A 37 10.33 0.69 -10.24
N GLY A 38 9.69 1.16 -11.31
CA GLY A 38 8.83 0.31 -12.14
C GLY A 38 7.48 -0.07 -11.51
N VAL A 39 6.94 0.75 -10.60
CA VAL A 39 5.61 0.51 -10.03
C VAL A 39 4.51 0.91 -11.01
N TYR A 40 3.51 0.05 -11.17
CA TYR A 40 2.33 0.34 -11.96
C TYR A 40 1.07 -0.21 -11.32
N LEU A 41 -0.06 0.39 -11.70
CA LEU A 41 -1.38 -0.08 -11.31
C LEU A 41 -2.01 -0.85 -12.46
N GLU A 42 -2.55 -2.02 -12.14
CA GLU A 42 -3.38 -2.81 -13.03
C GLU A 42 -4.83 -2.80 -12.52
N PRO A 43 -5.80 -2.33 -13.32
CA PRO A 43 -7.19 -2.28 -12.89
C PRO A 43 -7.74 -3.69 -12.63
N VAL A 44 -8.35 -3.89 -11.46
CA VAL A 44 -9.07 -5.12 -11.16
C VAL A 44 -10.49 -5.00 -11.72
N SER A 45 -10.87 -5.94 -12.59
CA SER A 45 -12.18 -5.97 -13.23
C SER A 45 -13.32 -6.01 -12.20
N ILE A 46 -14.36 -5.20 -12.41
CA ILE A 46 -15.56 -5.17 -11.54
C ILE A 46 -16.31 -6.51 -11.47
N HIS A 47 -16.06 -7.39 -12.45
CA HIS A 47 -16.68 -8.71 -12.52
C HIS A 47 -15.87 -9.80 -11.81
N SER A 48 -14.63 -9.52 -11.41
CA SER A 48 -13.79 -10.47 -10.68
C SER A 48 -14.32 -10.69 -9.25
N ASP A 49 -14.06 -11.86 -8.70
CA ASP A 49 -14.45 -12.18 -7.32
C ASP A 49 -13.67 -11.34 -6.32
N GLU A 50 -12.42 -11.03 -6.62
CA GLU A 50 -11.59 -10.12 -5.82
C GLU A 50 -12.23 -8.72 -5.68
N PHE A 51 -12.73 -8.14 -6.78
CA PHE A 51 -13.42 -6.85 -6.71
C PHE A 51 -14.69 -6.94 -5.87
N LYS A 52 -15.49 -7.99 -6.05
CA LYS A 52 -16.73 -8.19 -5.28
C LYS A 52 -16.45 -8.34 -3.79
N ASP A 53 -15.43 -9.12 -3.43
CA ASP A 53 -15.00 -9.34 -2.05
C ASP A 53 -14.58 -8.04 -1.38
N PHE A 54 -13.72 -7.25 -2.02
CA PHE A 54 -13.38 -5.92 -1.52
C PHE A 54 -14.61 -5.00 -1.50
N GLY A 55 -15.49 -5.09 -2.49
CA GLY A 55 -16.77 -4.38 -2.52
C GLY A 55 -17.59 -4.60 -1.25
N VAL A 56 -17.71 -5.85 -0.79
CA VAL A 56 -18.39 -6.17 0.48
C VAL A 56 -17.64 -5.59 1.68
N ARG A 57 -16.31 -5.75 1.75
CA ARG A 57 -15.48 -5.21 2.86
C ARG A 57 -15.58 -3.68 2.99
N PHE A 58 -15.67 -2.99 1.86
CA PHE A 58 -15.85 -1.54 1.79
C PHE A 58 -17.33 -1.11 1.85
N ARG A 59 -18.27 -2.00 2.24
CA ARG A 59 -19.71 -1.74 2.34
C ARG A 59 -20.29 -1.12 1.06
N HIS A 60 -19.92 -1.66 -0.08
CA HIS A 60 -20.32 -1.21 -1.42
C HIS A 60 -19.95 0.23 -1.76
N LYS A 61 -18.96 0.82 -1.06
CA LYS A 61 -18.40 2.15 -1.38
C LYS A 61 -17.16 2.09 -2.29
N LEU A 62 -16.73 0.89 -2.68
CA LEU A 62 -15.60 0.71 -3.61
C LEU A 62 -15.97 1.24 -4.99
N VAL A 63 -15.15 2.16 -5.51
CA VAL A 63 -15.30 2.75 -6.85
C VAL A 63 -14.40 2.04 -7.84
N SER A 64 -13.13 1.88 -7.48
CA SER A 64 -12.13 1.22 -8.30
C SER A 64 -11.15 0.48 -7.41
N LEU A 65 -10.62 -0.62 -7.92
CA LEU A 65 -9.59 -1.40 -7.28
C LEU A 65 -8.47 -1.62 -8.27
N TYR A 66 -7.24 -1.46 -7.81
CA TYR A 66 -6.04 -1.64 -8.61
C TYR A 66 -5.08 -2.58 -7.91
N GLU A 67 -4.57 -3.58 -8.62
CA GLU A 67 -3.41 -4.37 -8.18
C GLU A 67 -2.16 -3.53 -8.38
N ILE A 68 -1.33 -3.46 -7.34
CA ILE A 68 -0.04 -2.76 -7.38
C ILE A 68 1.01 -3.76 -7.83
N ASN A 69 1.57 -3.52 -9.00
CA ASN A 69 2.60 -4.35 -9.60
C ASN A 69 3.96 -3.66 -9.55
N TYR A 70 5.00 -4.44 -9.27
CA TYR A 70 6.38 -3.99 -9.13
C TYR A 70 7.21 -4.64 -10.24
N ALA A 71 7.60 -3.85 -11.26
CA ALA A 71 8.32 -4.39 -12.43
C ALA A 71 9.77 -4.78 -12.12
N GLU A 72 10.43 -4.04 -11.22
CA GLU A 72 11.75 -4.40 -10.72
C GLU A 72 11.60 -4.91 -9.28
N LEU A 73 12.07 -6.13 -9.03
CA LEU A 73 12.26 -6.67 -7.69
C LEU A 73 13.21 -5.72 -6.97
N VAL A 74 12.68 -4.75 -6.23
CA VAL A 74 13.46 -3.88 -5.36
C VAL A 74 14.23 -4.80 -4.43
N ARG A 75 15.55 -4.91 -4.64
CA ARG A 75 16.41 -5.78 -3.83
C ARG A 75 16.19 -5.42 -2.36
N GLY A 76 15.57 -6.33 -1.60
CA GLY A 76 15.23 -6.17 -0.18
C GLY A 76 13.74 -6.01 0.16
N TYR A 77 12.86 -5.79 -0.83
CA TYR A 77 11.42 -5.57 -0.64
C TYR A 77 10.58 -6.84 -0.89
N LEU A 78 11.08 -7.76 -1.70
CA LEU A 78 10.45 -9.05 -1.97
C LEU A 78 11.40 -10.12 -1.41
N GLY A 79 11.35 -10.26 -0.07
CA GLY A 79 11.94 -11.40 0.63
C GLY A 79 11.22 -12.70 0.28
N ASP A 80 11.42 -13.75 1.06
CA ASP A 80 10.64 -14.98 0.89
C ASP A 80 9.14 -14.66 1.10
N ALA A 81 8.28 -15.12 0.19
CA ALA A 81 6.83 -14.91 0.29
C ALA A 81 6.26 -15.45 1.61
N THR A 82 6.91 -16.45 2.21
CA THR A 82 6.53 -17.03 3.50
C THR A 82 6.82 -16.12 4.70
N GLU A 83 7.63 -15.08 4.55
CA GLU A 83 7.90 -14.10 5.62
C GLU A 83 6.77 -13.07 5.78
N TRP A 84 5.86 -12.97 4.82
CA TRP A 84 4.80 -11.97 4.83
C TRP A 84 3.57 -12.47 5.58
N ASP A 85 3.05 -11.63 6.49
CA ASP A 85 1.71 -11.84 7.03
C ASP A 85 0.68 -11.61 5.92
N VAL A 86 -0.07 -12.65 5.59
CA VAL A 86 -1.14 -12.62 4.57
C VAL A 86 -2.38 -11.84 5.03
N THR A 87 -2.39 -11.36 6.27
CA THR A 87 -3.45 -10.49 6.78
C THR A 87 -3.46 -9.16 6.03
N ALA A 88 -4.65 -8.78 5.56
CA ALA A 88 -4.86 -7.50 4.90
C ALA A 88 -4.89 -6.37 5.94
N TYR A 89 -3.92 -5.46 5.84
CA TYR A 89 -3.84 -4.26 6.64
C TYR A 89 -4.15 -3.02 5.79
N TYR A 90 -5.05 -2.17 6.28
CA TYR A 90 -5.51 -1.00 5.55
C TYR A 90 -4.79 0.26 6.04
N HIS A 91 -4.33 1.07 5.08
CA HIS A 91 -3.80 2.41 5.32
C HIS A 91 -4.51 3.43 4.44
N GLY A 92 -5.23 4.34 5.07
CA GLY A 92 -6.00 5.35 4.36
C GLY A 92 -5.21 6.64 4.13
N THR A 93 -5.31 7.19 2.92
CA THR A 93 -4.81 8.53 2.58
C THR A 93 -5.89 9.33 1.87
N TRP A 94 -5.73 10.65 1.91
CA TRP A 94 -6.57 11.54 1.12
C TRP A 94 -6.40 11.28 -0.38
N HIS A 95 -7.50 11.28 -1.15
CA HIS A 95 -7.44 11.11 -2.61
C HIS A 95 -7.24 12.45 -3.33
N CYS A 96 -6.07 12.63 -3.96
CA CYS A 96 -5.74 13.88 -4.65
C CYS A 96 -6.48 14.07 -5.99
N GLY A 97 -7.27 13.10 -6.45
CA GLY A 97 -8.04 13.15 -7.70
C GLY A 97 -7.27 12.76 -8.95
N CYS A 98 -5.94 12.56 -8.86
CA CYS A 98 -5.12 12.23 -10.04
C CYS A 98 -5.49 10.88 -10.68
N VAL A 99 -6.11 9.95 -9.96
CA VAL A 99 -6.58 8.67 -10.53
C VAL A 99 -8.04 8.77 -11.01
N ASP A 100 -8.81 9.78 -10.57
CA ASP A 100 -10.23 9.94 -10.92
C ASP A 100 -10.44 10.03 -12.44
N GLN A 101 -9.53 10.69 -13.18
CA GLN A 101 -9.61 10.80 -14.65
C GLN A 101 -9.54 9.44 -15.37
N ARG A 102 -8.99 8.42 -14.72
CA ARG A 102 -8.88 7.04 -15.24
C ARG A 102 -10.04 6.15 -14.82
N ILE A 103 -10.76 6.50 -13.74
CA ILE A 103 -11.98 5.81 -13.30
C ILE A 103 -13.04 5.82 -14.42
N TYR A 104 -13.05 6.85 -15.26
CA TYR A 104 -13.99 7.03 -16.36
C TYR A 104 -13.47 6.58 -17.73
N ASN A 105 -12.29 5.95 -17.81
CA ASN A 105 -11.70 5.52 -19.08
C ASN A 105 -11.72 3.99 -19.18
N ASP A 106 -12.61 3.47 -20.02
CA ASP A 106 -12.91 2.04 -20.18
C ASP A 106 -11.75 1.19 -20.73
N GLN A 107 -10.65 1.82 -21.17
CA GLN A 107 -9.56 1.11 -21.85
C GLN A 107 -8.66 0.25 -20.94
N ASN A 108 -8.93 0.13 -19.63
CA ASN A 108 -8.19 -0.76 -18.70
C ASN A 108 -6.65 -0.71 -18.88
N SER A 109 -6.11 0.45 -19.27
CA SER A 109 -4.69 0.56 -19.56
C SER A 109 -3.91 0.65 -18.25
N ARG A 110 -2.89 -0.20 -18.11
CA ARG A 110 -1.87 -0.10 -17.06
C ARG A 110 -1.46 1.37 -16.81
N ILE A 111 -1.42 1.78 -15.55
CA ILE A 111 -1.05 3.16 -15.17
C ILE A 111 0.35 3.13 -14.56
N ASN A 112 1.31 3.79 -15.21
CA ASN A 112 2.64 4.00 -14.63
C ASN A 112 2.54 5.10 -13.56
N VAL A 113 3.09 4.84 -12.37
CA VAL A 113 3.04 5.77 -11.23
C VAL A 113 3.71 7.11 -11.53
N HIS A 114 4.76 7.10 -12.36
CA HIS A 114 5.47 8.34 -12.74
C HIS A 114 4.63 9.29 -13.58
N ASP A 115 3.66 8.75 -14.35
CA ASP A 115 2.80 9.50 -15.26
C ASP A 115 1.48 9.94 -14.59
N TRP A 116 1.26 9.56 -13.33
CA TRP A 116 -0.06 9.69 -12.69
C TRP A 116 -0.38 11.11 -12.21
N CYS A 117 0.55 11.77 -11.52
CA CYS A 117 0.29 13.05 -10.81
C CYS A 117 1.44 14.00 -11.06
N SER A 118 1.13 15.22 -11.48
CA SER A 118 2.06 16.35 -11.40
C SER A 118 2.15 16.95 -10.00
N SER A 119 1.17 16.69 -9.11
CA SER A 119 1.15 17.25 -7.76
C SER A 119 2.20 16.63 -6.85
N MET A 120 3.09 17.49 -6.32
CA MET A 120 4.08 17.14 -5.30
C MET A 120 3.46 16.85 -3.92
N SER A 121 2.22 17.28 -3.67
CA SER A 121 1.53 17.07 -2.40
C SER A 121 0.64 15.83 -2.37
N CYS A 122 0.62 15.02 -3.43
CA CYS A 122 -0.22 13.82 -3.46
C CYS A 122 0.40 12.69 -2.62
N SER A 123 -0.12 12.46 -1.42
CA SER A 123 0.35 11.41 -0.50
C SER A 123 0.30 10.02 -1.13
N THR A 124 -0.74 9.73 -1.92
CA THR A 124 -0.88 8.44 -2.61
C THR A 124 0.24 8.23 -3.64
N LYS A 125 0.65 9.29 -4.39
CA LYS A 125 1.83 9.22 -5.28
C LYS A 125 3.11 9.00 -4.48
N GLY A 126 3.27 9.73 -3.38
CA GLY A 126 4.45 9.60 -2.51
C GLY A 126 4.65 8.17 -2.00
N ILE A 127 3.58 7.54 -1.53
CA ILE A 127 3.61 6.13 -1.09
C ILE A 127 3.93 5.19 -2.26
N MET A 128 3.37 5.41 -3.44
CA MET A 128 3.62 4.56 -4.60
C MET A 128 5.05 4.68 -5.15
N ALA A 129 5.65 5.87 -5.09
CA ALA A 129 7.00 6.12 -5.61
C ALA A 129 8.11 5.74 -4.61
N SER A 130 7.84 5.83 -3.30
CA SER A 130 8.87 5.71 -2.27
C SER A 130 8.52 4.77 -1.12
N GLY A 131 7.38 4.10 -1.19
CA GLY A 131 6.85 3.29 -0.09
C GLY A 131 6.31 4.14 1.06
N HIS A 132 5.93 3.47 2.14
CA HIS A 132 5.59 4.16 3.39
C HIS A 132 6.88 4.70 4.00
N LEU A 133 7.17 5.98 3.79
CA LEU A 133 8.37 6.62 4.34
C LEU A 133 8.13 7.19 5.73
N ARG A 134 8.97 6.82 6.70
CA ARG A 134 8.94 7.46 8.02
C ARG A 134 9.47 8.87 7.89
N THR A 135 8.62 9.87 8.10
CA THR A 135 9.10 11.25 8.30
C THR A 135 9.94 11.28 9.57
N LYS A 136 11.23 11.64 9.44
CA LYS A 136 12.23 11.69 10.52
C LYS A 136 11.84 12.53 11.75
N LEU A 137 10.72 13.23 11.71
CA LEU A 137 10.33 14.29 12.63
C LEU A 137 9.45 13.83 13.81
N THR A 138 9.10 12.55 13.90
CA THR A 138 8.22 12.09 14.98
C THR A 138 8.76 10.82 15.63
N ALA A 139 8.93 10.84 16.95
CA ALA A 139 9.25 9.70 17.83
C ALA A 139 8.10 8.67 17.92
N LEU A 140 7.42 8.42 16.80
CA LEU A 140 6.29 7.52 16.70
C LEU A 140 6.77 6.08 16.54
N GLU A 141 6.00 5.16 17.14
CA GLU A 141 6.22 3.71 17.16
C GLU A 141 6.46 3.11 15.76
N GLY A 142 5.93 3.72 14.69
CA GLY A 142 6.16 3.30 13.31
C GLY A 142 5.07 3.82 12.37
N HIS A 143 4.86 3.10 11.27
CA HIS A 143 3.73 3.30 10.37
C HIS A 143 2.49 2.58 10.89
N PHE A 144 1.37 3.29 11.03
CA PHE A 144 0.13 2.72 11.56
C PHE A 144 -0.77 2.15 10.47
N PHE A 145 -1.32 0.98 10.77
CA PHE A 145 -2.27 0.23 9.94
C PHE A 145 -3.40 -0.34 10.80
N SER A 146 -4.48 -0.76 10.15
CA SER A 146 -5.56 -1.48 10.81
C SER A 146 -6.12 -2.58 9.92
N PRO A 147 -6.46 -3.77 10.44
CA PRO A 147 -7.23 -4.76 9.70
C PRO A 147 -8.71 -4.35 9.53
N VAL A 148 -9.13 -3.22 10.13
CA VAL A 148 -10.50 -2.70 10.06
C VAL A 148 -10.55 -1.53 9.09
N VAL A 149 -11.28 -1.71 7.98
CA VAL A 149 -11.46 -0.71 6.92
C VAL A 149 -11.94 0.64 7.46
N ASP A 150 -12.91 0.64 8.38
CA ASP A 150 -13.49 1.88 8.93
C ASP A 150 -12.45 2.73 9.68
N ILE A 151 -11.46 2.10 10.31
CA ILE A 151 -10.37 2.81 10.99
C ILE A 151 -9.48 3.51 9.97
N ALA A 152 -9.10 2.82 8.90
CA ALA A 152 -8.31 3.42 7.83
C ALA A 152 -9.05 4.57 7.13
N LYS A 153 -10.37 4.44 6.93
CA LYS A 153 -11.22 5.52 6.39
C LYS A 153 -11.26 6.73 7.32
N SER A 154 -11.50 6.52 8.62
CA SER A 154 -11.52 7.59 9.62
C SER A 154 -10.19 8.32 9.67
N PHE A 155 -9.07 7.59 9.64
CA PHE A 155 -7.73 8.17 9.56
C PHE A 155 -7.56 9.04 8.30
N ALA A 156 -7.91 8.54 7.12
CA ALA A 156 -7.83 9.31 5.87
C ALA A 156 -8.67 10.59 5.90
N GLN A 157 -9.89 10.52 6.46
CA GLN A 157 -10.79 11.66 6.60
C GLN A 157 -10.22 12.72 7.54
N SER A 158 -9.64 12.31 8.67
CA SER A 158 -9.01 13.22 9.64
C SER A 158 -7.79 13.96 9.08
N ARG A 159 -7.16 13.39 8.05
CA ARG A 159 -5.98 13.94 7.37
C ARG A 159 -6.34 14.72 6.10
N ARG A 160 -7.63 14.92 5.82
CA ARG A 160 -8.08 15.71 4.67
C ARG A 160 -7.55 17.13 4.79
N LEU A 161 -6.72 17.53 3.83
CA LEU A 161 -6.26 18.91 3.72
C LEU A 161 -7.46 19.82 3.40
N LEU A 162 -7.47 21.02 3.97
CA LEU A 162 -8.46 22.05 3.62
C LEU A 162 -8.35 22.37 2.13
N GLY A 163 -9.47 22.33 1.39
CA GLY A 163 -9.51 22.58 -0.05
C GLY A 163 -9.42 21.33 -0.94
N ALA A 164 -9.47 20.14 -0.36
CA ALA A 164 -9.29 18.93 -1.13
C ALA A 164 -10.57 18.51 -1.91
N VAL A 165 -10.42 18.36 -3.23
CA VAL A 165 -11.51 18.43 -4.23
C VAL A 165 -12.26 17.10 -4.45
N SER A 166 -11.57 15.95 -4.35
CA SER A 166 -12.19 14.66 -4.67
C SER A 166 -13.15 14.18 -3.57
N PRO A 167 -14.34 13.63 -3.87
CA PRO A 167 -15.21 13.00 -2.88
C PRO A 167 -14.73 11.59 -2.46
N HIS A 168 -13.54 11.19 -2.88
CA HIS A 168 -12.99 9.84 -2.67
C HIS A 168 -11.86 9.81 -1.63
N LEU A 169 -11.57 8.61 -1.14
CA LEU A 169 -10.37 8.28 -0.35
C LEU A 169 -9.53 7.24 -1.09
N SER A 170 -8.21 7.30 -0.89
CA SER A 170 -7.26 6.29 -1.35
C SER A 170 -6.94 5.36 -0.19
N ILE A 171 -7.41 4.11 -0.23
CA ILE A 171 -7.09 3.11 0.80
C ILE A 171 -6.11 2.10 0.21
N PHE A 172 -4.90 2.07 0.74
CA PHE A 172 -3.94 1.02 0.46
C PHE A 172 -4.33 -0.23 1.25
N VAL A 173 -4.32 -1.38 0.56
CA VAL A 173 -4.30 -2.70 1.18
C VAL A 173 -2.85 -3.14 1.17
N CYS A 174 -2.31 -3.40 2.35
CA CYS A 174 -0.93 -3.77 2.55
C CYS A 174 -0.85 -5.15 3.21
N ILE A 175 0.20 -5.87 2.88
CA ILE A 175 0.72 -6.96 3.71
C ILE A 175 1.99 -6.46 4.40
N ALA A 176 2.32 -7.06 5.53
CA ALA A 176 3.46 -6.62 6.33
C ALA A 176 4.19 -7.80 6.98
N ARG A 177 5.43 -7.58 7.40
CA ARG A 177 6.15 -8.49 8.31
C ARG A 177 6.52 -7.75 9.60
N HIS A 178 6.77 -8.51 10.66
CA HIS A 178 7.12 -7.98 11.99
C HIS A 178 6.12 -6.93 12.51
N ILE A 179 4.83 -7.14 12.25
CA ILE A 179 3.78 -6.23 12.68
C ILE A 179 3.57 -6.32 14.21
N GLN A 180 3.37 -5.16 14.84
CA GLN A 180 3.24 -5.04 16.30
C GLN A 180 1.92 -4.38 16.66
N SER A 181 1.28 -4.82 17.75
CA SER A 181 0.10 -4.16 18.30
C SER A 181 0.49 -2.80 18.89
N SER A 182 -0.26 -1.75 18.58
CA SER A 182 -0.03 -0.41 19.12
C SER A 182 -0.72 -0.21 20.46
N SER A 183 -0.10 0.61 21.31
CA SER A 183 -0.70 1.14 22.53
C SER A 183 -1.84 2.13 22.27
N LYS A 184 -1.98 2.65 21.04
CA LYS A 184 -2.99 3.66 20.65
C LYS A 184 -4.44 3.16 20.62
N GLY A 185 -4.66 1.85 20.72
CA GLY A 185 -6.00 1.29 20.84
C GLY A 185 -6.15 -0.06 20.14
N ALA A 186 -7.28 -0.72 20.40
CA ALA A 186 -7.64 -1.95 19.73
C ALA A 186 -7.64 -1.77 18.21
N HIS A 187 -7.11 -2.75 17.49
CA HIS A 187 -7.03 -2.78 16.03
C HIS A 187 -6.10 -1.74 15.38
N TYR A 188 -5.25 -1.05 16.15
CA TYR A 188 -4.10 -0.35 15.61
C TYR A 188 -2.86 -1.21 15.69
N TYR A 189 -2.21 -1.36 14.55
CA TYR A 189 -0.96 -2.05 14.41
C TYR A 189 0.08 -1.12 13.82
N TYR A 190 1.35 -1.42 14.07
CA TYR A 190 2.42 -0.66 13.47
C TYR A 190 3.57 -1.53 12.99
N VAL A 191 4.32 -0.98 12.04
CA VAL A 191 5.54 -1.56 11.49
C VAL A 191 6.65 -0.51 11.62
N GLN A 192 7.80 -0.93 12.17
CA GLN A 192 8.90 -0.02 12.47
C GLN A 192 9.74 0.33 11.23
N ASN A 193 9.91 -0.63 10.32
CA ASN A 193 10.74 -0.47 9.14
C ASN A 193 9.90 -0.38 7.86
N ASP A 194 10.18 0.64 7.07
CA ASP A 194 9.48 0.96 5.82
C ASP A 194 9.54 -0.21 4.80
N CYS A 195 10.63 -0.98 4.80
CA CYS A 195 10.84 -2.16 3.93
C CYS A 195 10.05 -3.41 4.35
N GLU A 196 9.25 -3.32 5.40
CA GLU A 196 8.45 -4.43 5.93
C GLU A 196 6.96 -4.24 5.64
N ILE A 197 6.64 -3.30 4.74
CA ILE A 197 5.28 -2.91 4.38
C ILE A 197 5.17 -2.97 2.87
N LEU A 198 4.34 -3.87 2.36
CA LEU A 198 4.11 -4.03 0.93
C LEU A 198 2.66 -3.69 0.59
N PRO A 199 2.41 -2.53 -0.02
CA PRO A 199 1.15 -2.24 -0.68
C PRO A 199 0.88 -3.26 -1.80
N VAL A 200 -0.29 -3.89 -1.78
CA VAL A 200 -0.69 -4.90 -2.77
C VAL A 200 -1.86 -4.43 -3.61
N PHE A 201 -2.79 -3.67 -3.00
CA PHE A 201 -3.88 -3.04 -3.73
C PHE A 201 -4.02 -1.57 -3.36
N LEU A 202 -4.54 -0.80 -4.31
CA LEU A 202 -5.07 0.53 -4.08
C LEU A 202 -6.59 0.50 -4.34
N ALA A 203 -7.38 0.74 -3.31
CA ALA A 203 -8.82 0.89 -3.39
C ALA A 203 -9.19 2.39 -3.37
N ILE A 204 -9.96 2.81 -4.37
CA ILE A 204 -10.59 4.14 -4.39
C ILE A 204 -12.01 3.97 -3.85
N VAL A 205 -12.33 4.68 -2.78
CA VAL A 205 -13.61 4.51 -2.06
C VAL A 205 -14.34 5.82 -1.91
N ARG A 206 -15.66 5.79 -2.01
CA ARG A 206 -16.51 6.93 -1.64
C ARG A 206 -16.46 7.15 -0.13
N VAL A 207 -16.46 8.41 0.29
CA VAL A 207 -16.57 8.83 1.70
C VAL A 207 -17.85 8.25 2.31
#